data_AF-A0A385Q0I7-F1
#
_entry.id   AF-A0A385Q0I7-F1
#
_cell.length_a   1.000
_cell.length_b   1.000
_cell.length_c   1.000
_cell.angle_alpha   90.00
_cell.angle_beta   90.00
_cell.angle_gamma   90.00
#
_symmetry.space_group_name_H-M   'P 1'
#
loop_
_entity.id
_entity.type
_entity.pdbx_description
1 polymer ?
#
loop_
_entity_poly.entity_id
_entity_poly.type
_entity_poly.pdbx_seq_one_letter_code
_entity_poly.pdbx_strand_id
1 'polypeptide(L)'
;MGLIYLGGAMRTKRSLIFTACVLLTSLVFTGCGISVNQNFDKRAEKTSEDDDYTKANKKSKKEKKKDKEDKKEVKELKNTAVNDGNLVGNMVCYGRMVNNGDVYYFRNPKDQERIYSVDMSGNVSRISGDIFMKDMHILNGNIYYANTTTGDQKDTNFTDRNIYRYSISTGENTRLTDLGFGTGDDSWLSFESLVDNYCYFSYSNGQDGIYHICRVNTDGQDFTELFTIPAGQNVGNPNVSVVDKRYVYFLTKDGFNYYDMETKQNTVAIPGFDCQNYIIYDGTLYYTEEDPYLRSSDLTGGNQKTVYDGSGLGFAADSVQFNIYDETIYVLEKSNAQKMGSLKKMNIDGSNVVDIAEDINWFNIVNGNVFLRYWDGKSKPDTELYTYNIAANTPIGQMVNFDAAVANAKPEVEMPQINEYIFADSSTRVLTDAEVNALDQNTARYALNEIYARRGRKFKDQELQNYFNGKSWYVGTIEPDNFDESSLTAIEKENTKKLEIRKSGKMVNSTVKEEKNAEVREVIESFSLSMMEATNGEVDFEVLNDCIHIDKDMDYWYVVEGLDYINPGFAHKYLLMPSDRSVNQDEGDAFYSLYLEALEIYGKN
;
A
#
# COMPACT_ATOMS: atom_id res chain seq x y z
N MET A 1 11.92 64.34 33.29
CA MET A 1 12.68 63.92 34.50
C MET A 1 13.18 62.51 34.21
N GLY A 2 14.41 62.27 33.73
CA GLY A 2 15.71 62.28 34.43
C GLY A 2 16.19 60.81 34.55
N LEU A 3 17.06 60.28 33.68
CA LEU A 3 18.55 60.16 33.77
C LEU A 3 19.04 59.54 35.10
N ILE A 4 19.81 58.43 35.11
CA ILE A 4 21.30 58.32 35.04
C ILE A 4 21.66 56.81 34.79
N TYR A 5 22.42 56.39 33.75
CA TYR A 5 23.91 56.31 33.53
C TYR A 5 24.66 55.28 34.41
N LEU A 6 25.35 54.24 33.88
CA LEU A 6 26.74 54.17 33.34
C LEU A 6 26.97 52.71 32.83
N GLY A 7 27.78 52.32 31.85
CA GLY A 7 28.82 52.96 31.02
C GLY A 7 30.02 52.02 30.77
N GLY A 8 30.46 51.87 29.49
CA GLY A 8 31.78 51.38 29.02
C GLY A 8 31.74 50.12 28.12
N ALA A 9 31.84 50.12 26.78
CA ALA A 9 32.80 50.68 25.78
C ALA A 9 34.19 50.01 25.87
N MET A 10 34.81 49.37 24.86
CA MET A 10 35.18 49.71 23.46
C MET A 10 35.79 48.41 22.82
N ARG A 11 35.94 48.15 21.52
CA ARG A 11 36.54 48.97 20.44
C ARG A 11 36.36 48.27 19.07
N THR A 12 36.12 49.07 18.05
CA THR A 12 35.96 48.79 16.61
C THR A 12 37.29 48.58 15.87
N LYS A 13 37.27 47.85 14.74
CA LYS A 13 37.96 48.23 13.48
C LYS A 13 37.22 47.68 12.25
N ARG A 14 36.78 48.58 11.37
CA ARG A 14 36.42 48.33 9.95
C ARG A 14 37.69 48.47 9.10
N SER A 15 37.77 47.75 7.98
CA SER A 15 38.64 48.09 6.84
C SER A 15 37.86 47.90 5.54
N LEU A 16 38.05 48.84 4.60
CA LEU A 16 37.43 48.94 3.29
C LEU A 16 38.52 48.83 2.20
N ILE A 17 38.15 48.17 1.08
CA ILE A 17 38.56 48.38 -0.33
C ILE A 17 39.99 47.96 -0.75
N PHE A 18 40.10 47.07 -1.76
CA PHE A 18 40.57 47.43 -3.13
C PHE A 18 40.41 46.28 -4.15
N THR A 19 39.74 46.61 -5.25
CA THR A 19 39.63 45.84 -6.51
C THR A 19 40.90 46.03 -7.34
N ALA A 20 41.42 44.96 -7.95
CA ALA A 20 42.39 45.07 -9.04
C ALA A 20 42.25 43.91 -10.04
N CYS A 21 41.82 44.26 -11.25
CA CYS A 21 41.87 43.42 -12.45
C CYS A 21 43.32 43.31 -12.95
N VAL A 22 43.78 42.11 -13.34
CA VAL A 22 44.92 41.95 -14.25
C VAL A 22 44.60 40.87 -15.29
N LEU A 23 44.53 41.34 -16.53
CA LEU A 23 44.61 40.58 -17.78
C LEU A 23 46.03 40.04 -17.99
N LEU A 24 46.17 38.81 -18.50
CA LEU A 24 47.35 38.40 -19.27
C LEU A 24 46.99 37.26 -20.24
N THR A 25 46.91 37.63 -21.52
CA THR A 25 47.13 36.81 -22.72
C THR A 25 48.64 36.86 -23.02
N SER A 26 49.35 35.81 -23.44
CA SER A 26 49.27 35.16 -24.76
C SER A 26 50.46 34.17 -24.97
N LEU A 27 50.21 33.08 -25.74
CA LEU A 27 51.05 32.45 -26.82
C LEU A 27 52.45 31.85 -26.44
N VAL A 28 52.98 30.70 -26.92
CA VAL A 28 52.91 29.98 -28.22
C VAL A 28 53.67 28.60 -28.16
N PHE A 29 53.10 27.53 -28.78
CA PHE A 29 53.65 26.34 -29.52
C PHE A 29 54.56 25.30 -28.80
N THR A 30 54.58 23.98 -29.05
CA THR A 30 54.20 23.01 -30.12
C THR A 30 54.37 21.59 -29.49
N GLY A 31 53.77 20.46 -29.89
CA GLY A 31 52.85 20.10 -30.98
C GLY A 31 52.58 18.56 -31.04
N CYS A 32 51.53 18.22 -31.79
CA CYS A 32 51.18 16.96 -32.51
C CYS A 32 50.83 15.67 -31.72
N GLY A 33 49.78 14.92 -32.05
CA GLY A 33 48.81 14.97 -33.17
C GLY A 33 47.50 14.22 -32.83
N ILE A 34 46.32 14.71 -33.25
CA ILE A 34 45.56 14.40 -34.49
C ILE A 34 45.03 12.94 -34.48
N SER A 35 43.72 12.68 -34.45
CA SER A 35 42.79 12.92 -35.56
C SER A 35 41.31 13.07 -35.12
N VAL A 36 40.58 13.77 -35.99
CA VAL A 36 39.23 14.32 -35.87
C VAL A 36 38.33 13.70 -36.94
N ASN A 37 37.01 13.59 -36.68
CA ASN A 37 35.93 13.91 -37.63
C ASN A 37 34.62 14.01 -36.81
N GLN A 38 34.10 15.18 -36.43
CA GLN A 38 33.32 16.18 -37.20
C GLN A 38 32.07 15.63 -37.92
N ASN A 39 30.87 15.97 -37.42
CA ASN A 39 30.16 17.17 -37.89
C ASN A 39 28.95 17.57 -37.02
N PHE A 40 28.80 18.89 -36.88
CA PHE A 40 27.71 19.66 -36.26
C PHE A 40 26.54 19.86 -37.25
N ASP A 41 25.31 20.02 -36.77
CA ASP A 41 24.62 21.33 -36.82
C ASP A 41 23.24 21.38 -36.10
N LYS A 42 23.10 22.44 -35.29
CA LYS A 42 21.97 23.38 -35.06
C LYS A 42 20.56 22.93 -34.60
N ARG A 43 20.31 23.31 -33.35
CA ARG A 43 19.14 23.99 -32.72
C ARG A 43 18.06 24.59 -33.64
N ALA A 44 16.79 24.27 -33.35
CA ALA A 44 15.64 25.17 -33.47
C ALA A 44 14.51 24.73 -32.52
N GLU A 45 13.96 25.68 -31.74
CA GLU A 45 12.73 25.56 -30.95
C GLU A 45 11.49 25.61 -31.86
N LYS A 46 10.48 24.78 -31.61
CA LYS A 46 9.07 25.21 -31.38
C LYS A 46 8.09 24.04 -31.17
N THR A 47 7.41 24.10 -30.03
CA THR A 47 5.96 23.93 -29.77
C THR A 47 5.13 22.80 -30.42
N SER A 48 4.43 22.13 -29.49
CA SER A 48 2.99 21.79 -29.46
C SER A 48 2.46 20.53 -30.15
N GLU A 49 1.58 19.91 -29.36
CA GLU A 49 0.40 19.10 -29.66
C GLU A 49 0.52 17.57 -29.59
N ASP A 50 -0.36 17.08 -28.70
CA ASP A 50 -0.85 15.73 -28.47
C ASP A 50 -1.25 15.03 -29.77
N ASP A 51 -1.06 13.71 -29.83
CA ASP A 51 -2.16 12.75 -29.96
C ASP A 51 -1.67 11.33 -30.26
N ASP A 52 -2.41 10.39 -29.68
CA ASP A 52 -2.76 9.07 -30.20
C ASP A 52 -1.65 8.01 -30.41
N TYR A 53 -1.62 7.04 -29.49
CA TYR A 53 -1.06 5.73 -29.78
C TYR A 53 -2.11 4.65 -29.56
N THR A 54 -2.82 4.33 -30.65
CA THR A 54 -3.55 3.07 -30.79
C THR A 54 -2.99 2.23 -31.96
N LYS A 55 -2.71 0.95 -31.67
CA LYS A 55 -2.61 -0.24 -32.56
C LYS A 55 -1.46 -0.36 -33.57
N ALA A 56 -0.56 -1.32 -33.30
CA ALA A 56 -0.30 -2.54 -34.11
C ALA A 56 0.92 -3.25 -33.46
N ASN A 57 0.97 -4.56 -33.22
CA ASN A 57 0.87 -5.60 -34.24
C ASN A 57 0.74 -7.00 -33.59
N LYS A 58 -0.23 -7.80 -34.04
CA LYS A 58 -0.30 -9.26 -33.84
C LYS A 58 0.67 -9.93 -34.81
N LYS A 59 1.56 -10.81 -34.31
CA LYS A 59 1.96 -12.10 -34.93
C LYS A 59 3.00 -12.79 -34.04
N SER A 60 2.56 -13.69 -33.15
CA SER A 60 3.43 -14.69 -32.53
C SER A 60 2.97 -16.09 -32.93
N LYS A 61 3.85 -16.79 -33.66
CA LYS A 61 3.78 -18.23 -33.86
C LYS A 61 4.05 -18.92 -32.52
N LYS A 62 3.21 -19.90 -32.19
CA LYS A 62 3.40 -20.85 -31.09
C LYS A 62 4.71 -21.61 -31.27
N GLU A 63 5.68 -21.35 -30.38
CA GLU A 63 6.66 -22.34 -29.96
C GLU A 63 6.54 -22.52 -28.45
N LYS A 64 6.22 -23.74 -28.03
CA LYS A 64 6.19 -24.14 -26.62
C LYS A 64 7.61 -24.10 -26.06
N LYS A 65 7.99 -23.03 -25.37
CA LYS A 65 9.04 -23.11 -24.35
C LYS A 65 8.40 -23.51 -23.03
N LYS A 66 8.92 -24.59 -22.44
CA LYS A 66 8.71 -24.93 -21.04
C LYS A 66 9.39 -23.82 -20.23
N ASP A 67 8.62 -22.89 -19.71
CA ASP A 67 9.11 -22.01 -18.66
C ASP A 67 9.27 -22.88 -17.40
N LYS A 68 10.52 -23.22 -17.08
CA LYS A 68 10.87 -23.53 -15.71
C LYS A 68 10.76 -22.20 -14.98
N GLU A 69 9.75 -22.05 -14.14
CA GLU A 69 9.81 -21.11 -13.04
C GLU A 69 11.03 -21.51 -12.20
N ASP A 70 12.15 -20.81 -12.41
CA ASP A 70 13.22 -20.76 -11.43
C ASP A 70 12.61 -20.06 -10.21
N LYS A 71 12.04 -20.86 -9.29
CA LYS A 71 11.72 -20.41 -7.94
C LYS A 71 13.03 -19.92 -7.34
N LYS A 72 13.21 -18.60 -7.29
CA LYS A 72 14.26 -17.93 -6.54
C LYS A 72 14.21 -18.52 -5.13
N GLU A 73 15.25 -19.26 -4.73
CA GLU A 73 15.35 -19.76 -3.36
C GLU A 73 15.27 -18.55 -2.43
N VAL A 74 14.23 -18.50 -1.60
CA VAL A 74 14.10 -17.44 -0.59
C VAL A 74 15.22 -17.68 0.41
N LYS A 75 16.21 -16.80 0.41
CA LYS A 75 17.29 -16.82 1.39
C LYS A 75 16.67 -16.63 2.78
N GLU A 76 16.88 -17.61 3.66
CA GLU A 76 16.50 -17.49 5.05
C GLU A 76 17.45 -16.51 5.74
N LEU A 77 16.94 -15.32 6.06
CA LEU A 77 17.69 -14.31 6.81
C LEU A 77 17.77 -14.73 8.28
N LYS A 78 18.96 -14.70 8.87
CA LYS A 78 19.18 -15.14 10.26
C LYS A 78 19.48 -13.96 11.17
N ASN A 79 18.99 -13.99 12.42
CA ASN A 79 19.19 -12.88 13.35
C ASN A 79 18.79 -11.54 12.73
N THR A 80 17.61 -11.50 12.10
CA THR A 80 17.05 -10.27 11.53
C THR A 80 15.99 -9.75 12.47
N ALA A 81 15.97 -8.44 12.68
CA ALA A 81 14.87 -7.80 13.39
C ALA A 81 13.57 -8.03 12.61
N VAL A 82 12.57 -8.53 13.31
CA VAL A 82 11.25 -8.81 12.73
C VAL A 82 10.24 -7.78 13.20
N ASN A 83 9.31 -7.45 12.32
CA ASN A 83 8.19 -6.57 12.62
C ASN A 83 7.05 -6.95 11.67
N ASP A 84 6.08 -7.68 12.19
CA ASP A 84 5.00 -8.29 11.42
C ASP A 84 4.01 -7.24 10.89
N GLY A 85 3.98 -6.05 11.52
CA GLY A 85 3.02 -5.01 11.18
C GLY A 85 3.56 -3.80 10.41
N ASN A 86 4.88 -3.59 10.38
CA ASN A 86 5.50 -2.55 9.55
C ASN A 86 6.98 -2.92 9.30
N LEU A 87 7.64 -2.23 8.37
CA LEU A 87 9.08 -2.41 8.18
C LEU A 87 9.87 -1.81 9.35
N VAL A 88 10.90 -2.50 9.83
CA VAL A 88 11.74 -2.03 10.94
C VAL A 88 12.31 -0.63 10.66
N GLY A 89 12.83 -0.39 9.45
CA GLY A 89 13.35 0.93 9.10
C GLY A 89 12.28 2.01 8.96
N ASN A 90 10.99 1.67 8.83
CA ASN A 90 9.94 2.68 8.93
C ASN A 90 9.82 3.20 10.36
N MET A 91 10.03 2.38 11.39
CA MET A 91 10.01 2.82 12.78
C MET A 91 11.17 3.78 13.08
N VAL A 92 12.37 3.47 12.56
CA VAL A 92 13.51 4.40 12.53
C VAL A 92 13.18 5.70 11.78
N CYS A 93 12.24 5.64 10.84
CA CYS A 93 11.77 6.77 10.03
C CYS A 93 10.35 7.26 10.44
N TYR A 94 10.01 7.19 11.74
CA TYR A 94 8.79 7.73 12.38
C TYR A 94 7.45 7.01 12.11
N GLY A 95 7.47 5.85 11.44
CA GLY A 95 6.32 4.94 11.33
C GLY A 95 5.01 5.60 10.89
N ARG A 96 5.06 6.50 9.89
CA ARG A 96 3.92 7.40 9.57
C ARG A 96 2.88 6.79 8.64
N MET A 97 3.08 5.54 8.21
CA MET A 97 2.18 4.89 7.28
C MET A 97 2.25 3.36 7.35
N VAL A 98 1.13 2.76 6.99
CA VAL A 98 0.90 1.31 6.93
C VAL A 98 -0.03 0.98 5.77
N ASN A 99 -0.16 -0.28 5.37
CA ASN A 99 -1.13 -0.71 4.37
C ASN A 99 -1.71 -2.10 4.66
N ASN A 100 -2.93 -2.37 4.21
CA ASN A 100 -3.57 -3.69 4.32
C ASN A 100 -3.58 -4.45 2.99
N GLY A 101 -2.65 -4.15 2.08
CA GLY A 101 -2.64 -4.65 0.70
C GLY A 101 -3.26 -3.64 -0.27
N ASP A 102 -4.54 -3.32 -0.10
CA ASP A 102 -5.32 -2.52 -1.07
C ASP A 102 -5.47 -1.03 -0.68
N VAL A 103 -5.19 -0.68 0.58
CA VAL A 103 -5.37 0.67 1.10
C VAL A 103 -4.13 1.08 1.90
N TYR A 104 -3.63 2.28 1.64
CA TYR A 104 -2.59 2.92 2.43
C TYR A 104 -3.22 3.84 3.47
N TYR A 105 -2.75 3.74 4.72
CA TYR A 105 -3.13 4.61 5.82
C TYR A 105 -1.94 5.48 6.19
N PHE A 106 -2.14 6.78 6.32
CA PHE A 106 -1.07 7.73 6.51
C PHE A 106 -1.49 8.94 7.34
N ARG A 107 -0.51 9.57 7.99
CA ARG A 107 -0.69 10.82 8.71
C ARG A 107 -0.74 11.99 7.74
N ASN A 108 -1.78 12.81 7.80
CA ASN A 108 -1.94 13.99 6.94
C ASN A 108 -1.43 15.26 7.66
N PRO A 109 -0.29 15.84 7.24
CA PRO A 109 0.29 17.02 7.89
C PRO A 109 -0.55 18.29 7.76
N LYS A 110 -1.43 18.37 6.75
CA LYS A 110 -2.32 19.53 6.56
C LYS A 110 -3.58 19.47 7.42
N ASP A 111 -3.78 18.36 8.11
CA ASP A 111 -4.89 18.15 9.04
C ASP A 111 -4.37 17.65 10.40
N GLN A 112 -3.38 18.37 10.94
CA GLN A 112 -2.84 18.12 12.28
C GLN A 112 -2.41 16.65 12.48
N GLU A 113 -1.80 16.05 11.44
CA GLU A 113 -1.31 14.68 11.45
C GLU A 113 -2.38 13.59 11.68
N ARG A 114 -3.68 13.91 11.46
CA ARG A 114 -4.77 12.92 11.50
C ARG A 114 -4.63 11.86 10.44
N ILE A 115 -5.35 10.74 10.62
CA ILE A 115 -5.17 9.56 9.78
C ILE A 115 -6.14 9.57 8.62
N TYR A 116 -5.56 9.46 7.44
CA TYR A 116 -6.25 9.34 6.17
C TYR A 116 -5.93 7.99 5.55
N SER A 117 -6.82 7.56 4.67
CA SER A 117 -6.65 6.39 3.82
C SER A 117 -6.67 6.80 2.36
N VAL A 118 -5.93 6.09 1.52
CA VAL A 118 -6.03 6.17 0.06
C VAL A 118 -6.06 4.76 -0.52
N ASP A 119 -7.10 4.47 -1.30
CA ASP A 119 -7.23 3.19 -2.00
C ASP A 119 -6.44 3.18 -3.32
N MET A 120 -6.31 2.01 -3.95
CA MET A 120 -5.61 1.87 -5.25
C MET A 120 -6.23 2.67 -6.40
N SER A 121 -7.47 3.16 -6.26
CA SER A 121 -8.13 4.04 -7.23
C SER A 121 -7.89 5.52 -6.96
N GLY A 122 -7.14 5.86 -5.90
CA GLY A 122 -6.87 7.23 -5.48
C GLY A 122 -7.99 7.86 -4.65
N ASN A 123 -9.00 7.10 -4.22
CA ASN A 123 -10.04 7.64 -3.36
C ASN A 123 -9.48 7.84 -1.96
N VAL A 124 -9.63 9.06 -1.45
CA VAL A 124 -9.12 9.45 -0.13
C VAL A 124 -10.26 9.55 0.88
N SER A 125 -10.04 9.09 2.11
CA SER A 125 -11.01 9.21 3.21
C SER A 125 -10.32 9.45 4.54
N ARG A 126 -10.89 10.32 5.38
CA ARG A 126 -10.44 10.51 6.76
C ARG A 126 -10.99 9.34 7.60
N ILE A 127 -10.13 8.63 8.32
CA ILE A 127 -10.54 7.46 9.11
C ILE A 127 -10.58 7.73 10.61
N SER A 128 -10.01 8.84 11.08
CA SER A 128 -10.12 9.26 12.47
C SER A 128 -10.62 10.69 12.65
N GLY A 129 -11.52 10.89 13.61
CA GLY A 129 -11.87 12.19 14.18
C GLY A 129 -10.74 12.76 15.03
N ASP A 130 -10.77 12.53 16.35
CA ASP A 130 -9.76 13.04 17.30
C ASP A 130 -8.80 11.94 17.78
N ILE A 131 -8.33 11.11 16.84
CA ILE A 131 -7.31 10.10 17.09
C ILE A 131 -6.04 10.46 16.32
N PHE A 132 -4.94 10.60 17.06
CA PHE A 132 -3.63 10.97 16.54
C PHE A 132 -2.66 9.81 16.78
N MET A 133 -2.28 9.16 15.68
CA MET A 133 -1.45 7.95 15.73
C MET A 133 -0.01 8.28 15.39
N LYS A 134 0.93 7.78 16.18
CA LYS A 134 2.34 7.65 15.79
C LYS A 134 2.79 6.20 15.94
N ASP A 135 3.93 5.89 15.33
CA ASP A 135 4.55 4.56 15.41
C ASP A 135 3.55 3.47 14.98
N MET A 136 2.99 3.60 13.77
CA MET A 136 1.88 2.76 13.33
C MET A 136 2.38 1.40 12.82
N HIS A 137 1.69 0.34 13.25
CA HIS A 137 1.78 -1.02 12.73
C HIS A 137 0.40 -1.48 12.28
N ILE A 138 0.33 -2.40 11.32
CA ILE A 138 -0.95 -2.97 10.89
C ILE A 138 -0.89 -4.50 10.93
N LEU A 139 -1.85 -5.11 11.60
CA LEU A 139 -1.96 -6.57 11.63
C LEU A 139 -3.44 -6.97 11.70
N ASN A 140 -3.84 -7.94 10.88
CA ASN A 140 -5.17 -8.53 10.89
C ASN A 140 -6.32 -7.50 10.82
N GLY A 141 -6.17 -6.47 9.98
CA GLY A 141 -7.17 -5.42 9.79
C GLY A 141 -7.26 -4.38 10.91
N ASN A 142 -6.28 -4.36 11.82
CA ASN A 142 -6.20 -3.36 12.89
C ASN A 142 -4.90 -2.57 12.77
N ILE A 143 -4.98 -1.26 13.00
CA ILE A 143 -3.82 -0.39 13.18
C ILE A 143 -3.49 -0.34 14.67
N TYR A 144 -2.28 -0.75 15.02
CA TYR A 144 -1.71 -0.62 16.36
C TYR A 144 -0.81 0.60 16.39
N TYR A 145 -0.94 1.42 17.42
CA TYR A 145 -0.22 2.69 17.45
C TYR A 145 0.01 3.19 18.88
N ALA A 146 0.98 4.07 19.04
CA ALA A 146 1.15 4.87 20.24
C ALA A 146 0.39 6.21 20.09
N ASN A 147 -0.40 6.58 21.09
CA ASN A 147 -1.14 7.84 21.04
C ASN A 147 -0.21 9.05 21.14
N THR A 148 -0.50 10.11 20.40
CA THR A 148 0.26 11.36 20.42
C THR A 148 -0.66 12.58 20.49
N THR A 149 -0.06 13.74 20.64
CA THR A 149 -0.74 15.04 20.67
C THR A 149 -1.29 15.42 19.31
N THR A 150 -2.25 16.34 19.30
CA THR A 150 -2.73 16.98 18.07
C THR A 150 -1.56 17.52 17.26
N GLY A 151 -1.41 17.05 16.01
CA GLY A 151 -0.33 17.48 15.12
C GLY A 151 1.07 17.01 15.51
N ASP A 152 1.21 16.05 16.43
CA ASP A 152 2.50 15.65 17.02
C ASP A 152 3.26 16.82 17.65
N GLN A 153 2.53 17.85 18.07
CA GLN A 153 3.13 19.06 18.60
C GLN A 153 3.55 18.84 20.05
N LYS A 154 4.66 19.45 20.45
CA LYS A 154 5.13 19.37 21.82
C LYS A 154 4.07 19.93 22.79
N ASP A 155 3.56 19.08 23.67
CA ASP A 155 2.66 19.46 24.77
C ASP A 155 3.09 18.74 26.05
N THR A 156 3.56 19.53 27.03
CA THR A 156 4.00 19.03 28.34
C THR A 156 2.83 18.61 29.22
N ASN A 157 1.59 18.97 28.90
CA ASN A 157 0.41 18.58 29.68
C ASN A 157 -0.25 17.31 29.15
N PHE A 158 0.22 16.77 28.02
CA PHE A 158 -0.32 15.57 27.44
C PHE A 158 0.15 14.31 28.18
N THR A 159 -0.82 13.56 28.71
CA THR A 159 -0.57 12.42 29.59
C THR A 159 -1.04 11.09 29.01
N ASP A 160 -1.75 11.07 27.87
CA ASP A 160 -2.18 9.80 27.26
C ASP A 160 -1.28 9.37 26.11
N ARG A 161 -0.22 8.64 26.45
CA ARG A 161 0.78 8.14 25.50
C ARG A 161 0.68 6.63 25.29
N ASN A 162 -0.46 6.03 25.66
CA ASN A 162 -0.65 4.59 25.70
C ASN A 162 -0.67 3.94 24.31
N ILE A 163 -0.59 2.61 24.29
CA ILE A 163 -0.77 1.80 23.10
C ILE A 163 -2.26 1.59 22.85
N TYR A 164 -2.66 1.70 21.60
CA TYR A 164 -4.03 1.52 21.13
C TYR A 164 -4.10 0.58 19.94
N ARG A 165 -5.29 0.02 19.74
CA ARG A 165 -5.70 -0.74 18.56
C ARG A 165 -6.91 -0.07 17.95
N TYR A 166 -6.78 0.38 16.71
CA TYR A 166 -7.86 0.88 15.89
C TYR A 166 -8.29 -0.17 14.87
N SER A 167 -9.56 -0.59 14.89
CA SER A 167 -10.10 -1.50 13.88
C SER A 167 -10.53 -0.72 12.64
N ILE A 168 -9.93 -1.04 11.50
CA ILE A 168 -10.28 -0.41 10.22
C ILE A 168 -11.72 -0.73 9.81
N SER A 169 -12.19 -1.91 10.20
CA SER A 169 -13.51 -2.43 9.82
C SER A 169 -14.66 -1.79 10.60
N THR A 170 -14.46 -1.52 11.89
CA THR A 170 -15.51 -1.03 12.79
C THR A 170 -15.30 0.40 13.24
N GLY A 171 -14.11 0.97 13.05
CA GLY A 171 -13.72 2.25 13.64
C GLY A 171 -13.49 2.19 15.15
N GLU A 172 -13.58 1.01 15.77
CA GLU A 172 -13.36 0.86 17.21
C GLU A 172 -11.92 1.18 17.58
N ASN A 173 -11.73 2.08 18.56
CA ASN A 173 -10.43 2.42 19.10
C ASN A 173 -10.29 1.91 20.54
N THR A 174 -9.58 0.79 20.71
CA THR A 174 -9.39 0.11 21.98
C THR A 174 -8.03 0.49 22.60
N ARG A 175 -8.02 0.99 23.84
CA ARG A 175 -6.79 1.18 24.62
C ARG A 175 -6.25 -0.19 25.06
N LEU A 176 -4.97 -0.48 24.79
CA LEU A 176 -4.33 -1.76 25.13
C LEU A 176 -3.49 -1.69 26.41
N THR A 177 -3.02 -0.51 26.81
CA THR A 177 -2.23 -0.31 28.03
C THR A 177 -2.85 0.78 28.91
N ASP A 178 -2.72 0.65 30.23
CA ASP A 178 -3.17 1.66 31.20
C ASP A 178 -2.00 2.21 32.02
N LEU A 179 -1.06 2.83 31.31
CA LEU A 179 0.13 3.46 31.88
C LEU A 179 -0.16 4.91 32.25
N GLY A 180 0.30 5.30 33.45
CA GLY A 180 0.21 6.66 33.94
C GLY A 180 1.45 7.47 33.56
N PHE A 181 1.25 8.55 32.79
CA PHE A 181 2.33 9.50 32.45
C PHE A 181 2.15 10.80 33.21
N GLY A 182 3.25 11.35 33.73
CA GLY A 182 3.31 12.69 34.30
C GLY A 182 3.27 13.78 33.24
N THR A 183 3.21 15.04 33.68
CA THR A 183 3.43 16.20 32.83
C THR A 183 4.93 16.49 32.70
N GLY A 184 5.32 17.18 31.62
CA GLY A 184 6.71 17.52 31.31
C GLY A 184 7.25 16.78 30.08
N ASP A 185 8.51 17.04 29.77
CA ASP A 185 9.19 16.50 28.58
C ASP A 185 9.74 15.09 28.79
N ASP A 186 9.89 14.67 30.05
CA ASP A 186 10.48 13.38 30.40
C ASP A 186 9.48 12.21 30.27
N SER A 187 8.20 12.51 30.03
CA SER A 187 7.14 11.54 29.76
C SER A 187 7.05 11.22 28.28
N TRP A 188 7.35 9.98 27.90
CA TRP A 188 7.30 9.55 26.51
C TRP A 188 7.09 8.04 26.40
N LEU A 189 6.62 7.59 25.23
CA LEU A 189 6.53 6.19 24.86
C LEU A 189 6.96 6.08 23.39
N SER A 190 7.74 5.06 23.05
CA SER A 190 8.09 4.68 21.68
C SER A 190 7.55 3.28 21.45
N PHE A 191 6.89 3.04 20.31
CA PHE A 191 6.38 1.72 19.94
C PHE A 191 7.14 1.20 18.72
N GLU A 192 8.11 0.31 18.93
CA GLU A 192 9.13 0.03 17.90
C GLU A 192 8.92 -1.31 17.17
N SER A 193 8.26 -2.30 17.77
CA SER A 193 8.16 -3.64 17.16
C SER A 193 6.82 -4.32 17.46
N LEU A 194 6.17 -4.85 16.43
CA LEU A 194 5.01 -5.74 16.57
C LEU A 194 5.41 -7.14 16.09
N VAL A 195 5.45 -8.12 16.98
CA VAL A 195 5.93 -9.48 16.66
C VAL A 195 5.09 -10.52 17.38
N ASP A 196 4.63 -11.54 16.67
CA ASP A 196 3.85 -12.66 17.22
C ASP A 196 2.65 -12.20 18.08
N ASN A 197 1.91 -11.21 17.57
CA ASN A 197 0.77 -10.60 18.26
C ASN A 197 1.14 -9.87 19.58
N TYR A 198 2.40 -9.46 19.77
CA TYR A 198 2.80 -8.58 20.87
C TYR A 198 3.31 -7.24 20.34
N CYS A 199 2.84 -6.17 20.97
CA CYS A 199 3.39 -4.83 20.81
C CYS A 199 4.54 -4.66 21.80
N TYR A 200 5.77 -4.48 21.31
CA TYR A 200 6.98 -4.21 22.10
C TYR A 200 7.30 -2.72 22.05
N PHE A 201 7.44 -2.10 23.21
CA PHE A 201 7.57 -0.67 23.34
C PHE A 201 8.48 -0.30 24.52
N SER A 202 9.06 0.90 24.45
CA SER A 202 9.77 1.51 25.57
C SER A 202 9.04 2.76 26.07
N TYR A 203 9.08 3.03 27.37
CA TYR A 203 8.47 4.25 27.91
C TYR A 203 9.15 4.77 29.17
N SER A 204 8.92 6.06 29.43
CA SER A 204 9.24 6.78 30.66
C SER A 204 7.98 7.47 31.17
N ASN A 205 7.69 7.35 32.46
CA ASN A 205 6.55 8.03 33.09
C ASN A 205 6.83 9.51 33.42
N GLY A 206 8.09 9.95 33.26
CA GLY A 206 8.53 11.33 33.49
C GLY A 206 8.69 11.75 34.95
N GLN A 207 8.64 10.82 35.92
CA GLN A 207 8.64 11.13 37.36
C GLN A 207 9.86 10.57 38.11
N ASP A 208 10.28 9.35 37.79
CA ASP A 208 11.35 8.63 38.49
C ASP A 208 12.66 8.56 37.70
N GLY A 209 12.62 8.95 36.43
CA GLY A 209 13.76 8.89 35.52
C GLY A 209 14.21 7.48 35.21
N ILE A 210 13.34 6.46 35.34
CA ILE A 210 13.61 5.09 34.86
C ILE A 210 12.92 4.87 33.51
N TYR A 211 13.53 4.07 32.64
CA TYR A 211 12.87 3.64 31.40
C TYR A 211 12.48 2.17 31.50
N HIS A 212 11.33 1.84 30.96
CA HIS A 212 10.78 0.49 30.94
C HIS A 212 10.77 -0.04 29.51
N ILE A 213 11.15 -1.30 29.34
CA ILE A 213 10.96 -2.06 28.10
C ILE A 213 9.87 -3.09 28.38
N CYS A 214 8.76 -2.96 27.65
CA CYS A 214 7.55 -3.72 27.92
C CYS A 214 7.02 -4.35 26.64
N ARG A 215 6.10 -5.30 26.83
CA ARG A 215 5.21 -5.77 25.78
C ARG A 215 3.79 -5.96 26.29
N VAL A 216 2.83 -5.89 25.37
CA VAL A 216 1.44 -6.26 25.60
C VAL A 216 0.93 -7.04 24.40
N ASN A 217 0.06 -8.02 24.60
CA ASN A 217 -0.58 -8.70 23.48
C ASN A 217 -1.51 -7.72 22.73
N THR A 218 -1.67 -7.94 21.43
CA THR A 218 -2.57 -7.17 20.55
C THR A 218 -4.05 -7.21 20.96
N ASP A 219 -4.45 -8.08 21.88
CA ASP A 219 -5.78 -8.07 22.51
C ASP A 219 -5.84 -7.27 23.83
N GLY A 220 -4.73 -6.68 24.27
CA GLY A 220 -4.60 -5.92 25.52
C GLY A 220 -4.34 -6.78 26.75
N GLN A 221 -4.20 -8.09 26.61
CA GLN A 221 -3.85 -9.00 27.70
C GLN A 221 -2.33 -9.18 27.80
N ASP A 222 -1.90 -9.89 28.84
CA ASP A 222 -0.51 -10.32 29.04
C ASP A 222 0.53 -9.17 28.97
N PHE A 223 0.17 -8.03 29.57
CA PHE A 223 1.14 -6.94 29.77
C PHE A 223 2.30 -7.46 30.62
N THR A 224 3.53 -7.30 30.12
CA THR A 224 4.76 -7.74 30.77
C THR A 224 5.82 -6.65 30.66
N GLU A 225 6.39 -6.25 31.79
CA GLU A 225 7.66 -5.53 31.82
C GLU A 225 8.81 -6.53 31.66
N LEU A 226 9.57 -6.40 30.58
CA LEU A 226 10.66 -7.31 30.23
C LEU A 226 11.95 -6.88 30.92
N PHE A 227 12.23 -5.57 30.94
CA PHE A 227 13.43 -5.01 31.52
C PHE A 227 13.21 -3.57 31.99
N THR A 228 13.83 -3.20 33.10
CA THR A 228 13.86 -1.82 33.61
C THR A 228 15.28 -1.29 33.48
N ILE A 229 15.45 -0.18 32.75
CA ILE A 229 16.68 0.59 32.65
C ILE A 229 16.72 1.54 33.86
N PRO A 230 17.66 1.37 34.81
CA PRO A 230 17.70 2.17 36.02
C PRO A 230 17.97 3.65 35.76
N ALA A 231 17.51 4.50 36.67
CA ALA A 231 17.77 5.93 36.60
C ALA A 231 19.26 6.22 36.43
N GLY A 232 19.57 7.07 35.44
CA GLY A 232 20.95 7.42 35.08
C GLY A 232 21.59 6.51 34.05
N GLN A 233 20.99 5.37 33.66
CA GLN A 233 21.46 4.47 32.59
C GLN A 233 20.75 4.68 31.23
N ASN A 234 19.86 5.67 31.17
CA ASN A 234 19.04 6.01 30.00
C ASN A 234 19.83 6.71 28.88
N VAL A 235 19.43 6.53 27.62
CA VAL A 235 20.10 7.04 26.40
C VAL A 235 19.14 7.67 25.37
N GLY A 236 18.14 8.43 25.82
CA GLY A 236 17.09 8.89 24.91
C GLY A 236 16.19 7.72 24.50
N ASN A 237 15.96 7.51 23.21
CA ASN A 237 15.20 6.32 22.77
C ASN A 237 16.07 5.06 22.87
N PRO A 238 15.73 4.04 23.67
CA PRO A 238 16.45 2.77 23.73
C PRO A 238 16.41 1.99 22.41
N ASN A 239 15.52 2.37 21.48
CA ASN A 239 15.37 1.76 20.16
C ASN A 239 15.12 0.25 20.28
N VAL A 240 13.99 -0.16 20.85
CA VAL A 240 13.70 -1.58 21.08
C VAL A 240 13.58 -2.35 19.76
N SER A 241 14.24 -3.50 19.64
CA SER A 241 14.19 -4.34 18.44
C SER A 241 14.10 -5.82 18.77
N VAL A 242 13.16 -6.54 18.14
CA VAL A 242 12.95 -7.97 18.39
C VAL A 242 13.59 -8.82 17.30
N VAL A 243 14.46 -9.74 17.69
CA VAL A 243 15.21 -10.64 16.79
C VAL A 243 14.91 -12.09 17.12
N ASP A 244 14.71 -12.90 16.08
CA ASP A 244 14.42 -14.34 16.16
C ASP A 244 13.27 -14.70 17.11
N LYS A 245 12.33 -13.76 17.32
CA LYS A 245 11.16 -13.91 18.21
C LYS A 245 11.53 -14.25 19.67
N ARG A 246 12.78 -14.02 20.06
CA ARG A 246 13.34 -14.41 21.36
C ARG A 246 14.13 -13.30 22.04
N TYR A 247 14.93 -12.58 21.27
CA TYR A 247 15.85 -11.59 21.81
C TYR A 247 15.29 -10.19 21.62
N VAL A 248 15.37 -9.37 22.66
CA VAL A 248 15.00 -7.95 22.61
C VAL A 248 16.27 -7.13 22.75
N TYR A 249 16.69 -6.48 21.68
CA TYR A 249 17.84 -5.58 21.63
C TYR A 249 17.43 -4.16 21.99
N PHE A 250 18.33 -3.42 22.66
CA PHE A 250 18.11 -2.05 23.08
C PHE A 250 19.42 -1.37 23.52
N LEU A 251 19.41 -0.04 23.64
CA LEU A 251 20.53 0.78 24.08
C LEU A 251 20.39 1.18 25.56
N THR A 252 21.52 1.19 26.28
CA THR A 252 21.70 1.84 27.58
C THR A 252 23.05 2.56 27.60
N LYS A 253 23.37 3.32 28.65
CA LYS A 253 24.71 3.94 28.76
C LYS A 253 25.84 2.91 28.87
N ASP A 254 25.53 1.69 29.32
CA ASP A 254 26.51 0.59 29.37
C ASP A 254 26.80 0.03 27.96
N GLY A 255 25.92 0.27 26.98
CA GLY A 255 26.15 -0.08 25.58
C GLY A 255 24.94 -0.70 24.87
N PHE A 256 25.22 -1.52 23.86
CA PHE A 256 24.22 -2.30 23.14
C PHE A 256 23.89 -3.57 23.90
N ASN A 257 22.63 -3.76 24.27
CA ASN A 257 22.15 -4.86 25.09
C ASN A 257 21.26 -5.80 24.28
N TYR A 258 21.15 -7.05 24.73
CA TYR A 258 20.00 -7.89 24.42
C TYR A 258 19.47 -8.59 25.68
N TYR A 259 18.15 -8.67 25.76
CA TYR A 259 17.43 -9.46 26.73
C TYR A 259 16.93 -10.75 26.08
N ASP A 260 17.32 -11.90 26.66
CA ASP A 260 16.81 -13.21 26.26
C ASP A 260 15.50 -13.49 27.00
N MET A 261 14.38 -13.48 26.29
CA MET A 261 13.06 -13.68 26.87
C MET A 261 12.84 -15.08 27.45
N GLU A 262 13.58 -16.10 26.98
CA GLU A 262 13.47 -17.46 27.53
C GLU A 262 14.18 -17.57 28.87
N THR A 263 15.42 -17.09 28.95
CA THR A 263 16.23 -17.20 30.17
C THR A 263 16.02 -16.05 31.15
N LYS A 264 15.35 -14.98 30.71
CA LYS A 264 15.12 -13.72 31.45
C LYS A 264 16.42 -13.05 31.89
N GLN A 265 17.43 -13.06 31.01
CA GLN A 265 18.74 -12.51 31.28
C GLN A 265 19.07 -11.39 30.31
N ASN A 266 19.61 -10.29 30.83
CA ASN A 266 20.17 -9.21 30.03
C ASN A 266 21.68 -9.40 29.85
N THR A 267 22.18 -9.11 28.65
CA THR A 267 23.61 -9.13 28.32
C THR A 267 23.99 -7.87 27.56
N VAL A 268 25.08 -7.22 27.97
CA VAL A 268 25.70 -6.14 27.18
C VAL A 268 26.52 -6.78 26.07
N ALA A 269 26.03 -6.74 24.83
CA ALA A 269 26.67 -7.31 23.66
C ALA A 269 27.86 -6.46 23.18
N ILE A 270 27.73 -5.13 23.21
CA ILE A 270 28.77 -4.20 22.80
C ILE A 270 28.93 -3.12 23.88
N PRO A 271 29.90 -3.28 24.81
CA PRO A 271 30.12 -2.32 25.89
C PRO A 271 30.48 -0.93 25.38
N GLY A 272 29.83 0.10 25.94
CA GLY A 272 30.03 1.50 25.61
C GLY A 272 29.56 1.92 24.21
N PHE A 273 28.83 1.05 23.51
CA PHE A 273 28.27 1.36 22.21
C PHE A 273 27.11 2.35 22.33
N ASP A 274 27.13 3.39 21.49
CA ASP A 274 26.09 4.41 21.42
C ASP A 274 25.80 4.73 19.95
N CYS A 275 24.53 4.96 19.62
CA CYS A 275 24.10 5.28 18.26
C CYS A 275 22.75 6.01 18.31
N GLN A 276 22.43 6.75 17.26
CA GLN A 276 21.13 7.43 17.16
C GLN A 276 20.00 6.46 16.80
N ASN A 277 20.25 5.58 15.82
CA ASN A 277 19.30 4.59 15.33
C ASN A 277 20.06 3.37 14.82
N TYR A 278 19.42 2.19 14.89
CA TYR A 278 19.97 0.97 14.34
C TYR A 278 18.92 0.05 13.71
N ILE A 279 19.35 -0.82 12.80
CA ILE A 279 18.58 -1.93 12.24
C ILE A 279 19.45 -3.18 12.29
N ILE A 280 18.90 -4.28 12.78
CA ILE A 280 19.56 -5.59 12.74
C ILE A 280 19.03 -6.36 11.52
N TYR A 281 19.93 -6.73 10.61
CA TYR A 281 19.56 -7.42 9.37
C TYR A 281 20.62 -8.48 9.01
N ASP A 282 20.18 -9.73 8.90
CA ASP A 282 21.00 -10.91 8.57
C ASP A 282 22.27 -11.02 9.44
N GLY A 283 22.11 -10.84 10.77
CA GLY A 283 23.21 -10.89 11.74
C GLY A 283 24.16 -9.68 11.72
N THR A 284 23.85 -8.66 10.92
CA THR A 284 24.61 -7.41 10.84
C THR A 284 23.83 -6.28 11.51
N LEU A 285 24.51 -5.51 12.37
CA LEU A 285 24.01 -4.28 12.97
C LEU A 285 24.35 -3.11 12.05
N TYR A 286 23.34 -2.44 11.48
CA TYR A 286 23.47 -1.19 10.73
C TYR A 286 23.06 -0.03 11.61
N TYR A 287 23.83 1.06 11.65
CA TYR A 287 23.57 2.15 12.60
C TYR A 287 24.15 3.50 12.17
N THR A 288 23.63 4.56 12.77
CA THR A 288 24.11 5.95 12.60
C THR A 288 24.57 6.53 13.94
N GLU A 289 25.58 7.40 13.93
CA GLU A 289 26.09 8.08 15.13
C GLU A 289 25.75 9.58 15.07
N GLU A 290 26.46 10.44 15.82
CA GLU A 290 26.27 11.89 15.74
C GLU A 290 26.66 12.46 14.37
N ASP A 291 27.61 11.83 13.68
CA ASP A 291 27.96 12.18 12.31
C ASP A 291 27.02 11.51 11.30
N PRO A 292 26.90 12.07 10.08
CA PRO A 292 25.93 11.60 9.09
C PRO A 292 26.46 10.38 8.31
N TYR A 293 27.14 9.44 8.96
CA TYR A 293 27.63 8.23 8.31
C TYR A 293 26.78 7.02 8.69
N LEU A 294 26.52 6.17 7.70
CA LEU A 294 25.96 4.85 7.93
C LEU A 294 27.11 3.86 8.15
N ARG A 295 27.06 3.17 9.28
CA ARG A 295 28.04 2.14 9.66
C ARG A 295 27.38 0.78 9.77
N SER A 296 28.22 -0.25 9.77
CA SER A 296 27.81 -1.60 10.12
C SER A 296 28.85 -2.27 11.01
N SER A 297 28.39 -3.26 11.78
CA SER A 297 29.23 -4.17 12.56
C SER A 297 28.50 -5.50 12.74
N ASP A 298 29.20 -6.52 13.22
CA ASP A 298 28.54 -7.72 13.73
C ASP A 298 27.86 -7.40 15.07
N LEU A 299 26.93 -8.24 15.53
CA LEU A 299 26.20 -8.02 16.80
C LEU A 299 27.10 -8.03 18.06
N THR A 300 28.37 -8.41 17.94
CA THR A 300 29.40 -8.31 19.00
C THR A 300 30.28 -7.06 18.88
N GLY A 301 30.01 -6.19 17.91
CA GLY A 301 30.78 -4.98 17.62
C GLY A 301 32.05 -5.21 16.80
N GLY A 302 32.32 -6.45 16.38
CA GLY A 302 33.40 -6.78 15.45
C GLY A 302 33.12 -6.33 14.01
N ASN A 303 34.14 -6.43 13.15
CA ASN A 303 34.03 -6.19 11.70
C ASN A 303 33.38 -4.85 11.32
N GLN A 304 33.71 -3.79 12.05
CA GLN A 304 33.15 -2.46 11.82
C GLN A 304 33.53 -1.90 10.44
N LYS A 305 32.56 -1.27 9.77
CA LYS A 305 32.69 -0.72 8.43
C LYS A 305 31.89 0.57 8.32
N THR A 306 32.46 1.59 7.68
CA THR A 306 31.65 2.67 7.11
C THR A 306 31.00 2.12 5.85
N VAL A 307 29.68 1.94 5.88
CA VAL A 307 28.89 1.48 4.73
C VAL A 307 28.73 2.61 3.74
N TYR A 308 28.50 3.82 4.25
CA TYR A 308 28.37 5.00 3.43
C TYR A 308 28.68 6.27 4.23
N ASP A 309 29.48 7.15 3.63
CA ASP A 309 30.11 8.32 4.27
C ASP A 309 29.55 9.66 3.75
N GLY A 310 28.47 9.63 2.96
CA GLY A 310 27.91 10.84 2.34
C GLY A 310 28.76 11.40 1.20
N SER A 311 29.68 10.62 0.63
CA SER A 311 30.46 11.05 -0.52
C SER A 311 29.58 11.44 -1.71
N GLY A 312 29.86 12.62 -2.28
CA GLY A 312 29.10 13.17 -3.40
C GLY A 312 27.92 14.08 -3.01
N LEU A 313 27.67 14.30 -1.72
CA LEU A 313 26.68 15.28 -1.28
C LEU A 313 27.07 16.72 -1.66
N GLY A 314 26.10 17.46 -2.20
CA GLY A 314 26.22 18.90 -2.47
C GLY A 314 26.01 19.79 -1.24
N PHE A 315 25.82 19.21 -0.05
CA PHE A 315 25.52 19.90 1.19
C PHE A 315 26.11 19.18 2.41
N ALA A 316 26.21 19.89 3.53
CA ALA A 316 26.64 19.29 4.79
C ALA A 316 25.44 18.68 5.51
N ALA A 317 25.36 17.35 5.54
CA ALA A 317 24.30 16.64 6.24
C ALA A 317 24.46 16.74 7.77
N ASP A 318 23.33 16.90 8.46
CA ASP A 318 23.21 16.95 9.93
C ASP A 318 22.30 15.83 10.48
N SER A 319 21.72 15.00 9.60
CA SER A 319 20.86 13.88 9.98
C SER A 319 20.90 12.81 8.90
N VAL A 320 20.90 11.55 9.31
CA VAL A 320 20.74 10.39 8.42
C VAL A 320 19.58 9.54 8.92
N GLN A 321 18.72 9.15 7.99
CA GLN A 321 17.70 8.13 8.19
C GLN A 321 17.91 7.02 7.17
N PHE A 322 17.62 5.79 7.54
CA PHE A 322 17.84 4.67 6.63
C PHE A 322 16.82 3.56 6.85
N ASN A 323 16.69 2.74 5.81
CA ASN A 323 15.79 1.61 5.77
C ASN A 323 16.44 0.46 4.98
N ILE A 324 16.08 -0.77 5.30
CA ILE A 324 16.56 -1.96 4.59
C ILE A 324 15.34 -2.71 4.07
N TYR A 325 15.27 -2.90 2.77
CA TYR A 325 14.18 -3.62 2.11
C TYR A 325 14.74 -4.46 0.96
N ASP A 326 14.43 -5.76 0.94
CA ASP A 326 14.86 -6.72 -0.09
C ASP A 326 16.37 -6.62 -0.39
N GLU A 327 17.20 -6.83 0.64
CA GLU A 327 18.68 -6.76 0.59
C GLU A 327 19.26 -5.42 0.08
N THR A 328 18.43 -4.37 0.01
CA THR A 328 18.82 -3.03 -0.46
C THR A 328 18.73 -2.03 0.69
N ILE A 329 19.78 -1.23 0.86
CA ILE A 329 19.83 -0.13 1.80
C ILE A 329 19.29 1.12 1.11
N TYR A 330 18.38 1.83 1.78
CA TYR A 330 17.87 3.14 1.40
C TYR A 330 18.31 4.14 2.45
N VAL A 331 18.99 5.21 2.03
CA VAL A 331 19.57 6.22 2.94
C VAL A 331 19.08 7.60 2.52
N LEU A 332 18.60 8.36 3.49
CA LEU A 332 18.26 9.75 3.37
C LEU A 332 19.20 10.58 4.24
N GLU A 333 20.13 11.29 3.61
CA GLU A 333 20.92 12.33 4.28
C GLU A 333 20.18 13.67 4.22
N LYS A 334 20.16 14.44 5.31
CA LYS A 334 19.43 15.71 5.39
C LYS A 334 20.28 16.81 5.97
N SER A 335 20.00 18.03 5.55
CA SER A 335 20.37 19.24 6.28
C SER A 335 19.11 20.03 6.63
N ASN A 336 18.80 20.11 7.91
CA ASN A 336 17.67 20.88 8.40
C ASN A 336 17.87 22.38 8.17
N ALA A 337 19.09 22.87 8.42
CA ALA A 337 19.42 24.29 8.24
C ALA A 337 19.32 24.74 6.77
N GLN A 338 19.72 23.88 5.84
CA GLN A 338 19.69 24.19 4.40
C GLN A 338 18.37 23.79 3.73
N LYS A 339 17.51 23.03 4.44
CA LYS A 339 16.32 22.36 3.90
C LYS A 339 16.66 21.58 2.64
N MET A 340 17.62 20.67 2.77
CA MET A 340 18.10 19.79 1.71
C MET A 340 18.04 18.35 2.19
N GLY A 341 17.87 17.42 1.26
CA GLY A 341 18.07 16.02 1.56
C GLY A 341 18.21 15.18 0.29
N SER A 342 19.03 14.15 0.36
CA SER A 342 19.32 13.26 -0.77
C SER A 342 18.93 11.85 -0.37
N LEU A 343 17.99 11.25 -1.10
CA LEU A 343 17.56 9.87 -0.93
C LEU A 343 18.28 9.00 -1.96
N LYS A 344 19.00 8.00 -1.48
CA LYS A 344 19.80 7.06 -2.29
C LYS A 344 19.46 5.62 -1.95
N LYS A 345 19.77 4.71 -2.86
CA LYS A 345 19.82 3.27 -2.61
C LYS A 345 21.18 2.68 -2.91
N MET A 346 21.52 1.60 -2.23
CA MET A 346 22.79 0.89 -2.40
C MET A 346 22.64 -0.57 -2.00
N ASN A 347 23.60 -1.40 -2.42
CA ASN A 347 23.73 -2.77 -1.95
C ASN A 347 24.00 -2.79 -0.43
N ILE A 348 23.76 -3.94 0.20
CA ILE A 348 23.96 -4.12 1.65
C ILE A 348 25.41 -3.88 2.15
N ASP A 349 26.38 -3.92 1.24
CA ASP A 349 27.80 -3.65 1.49
C ASP A 349 28.21 -2.19 1.22
N GLY A 350 27.26 -1.34 0.83
CA GLY A 350 27.49 0.07 0.49
C GLY A 350 27.90 0.31 -0.97
N SER A 351 28.05 -0.74 -1.78
CA SER A 351 28.37 -0.60 -3.20
C SER A 351 27.14 -0.19 -4.03
N ASN A 352 27.38 0.25 -5.28
CA ASN A 352 26.33 0.62 -6.23
C ASN A 352 25.35 1.68 -5.69
N VAL A 353 25.90 2.78 -5.16
CA VAL A 353 25.12 3.93 -4.74
C VAL A 353 24.41 4.55 -5.96
N VAL A 354 23.09 4.67 -5.86
CA VAL A 354 22.21 5.23 -6.90
C VAL A 354 21.28 6.27 -6.28
N ASP A 355 21.24 7.45 -6.89
CA ASP A 355 20.32 8.52 -6.50
C ASP A 355 18.87 8.17 -6.82
N ILE A 356 17.96 8.42 -5.89
CA ILE A 356 16.51 8.30 -6.08
C ILE A 356 15.90 9.69 -6.23
N ALA A 357 16.17 10.59 -5.28
CA ALA A 357 15.58 11.93 -5.26
C ALA A 357 16.39 12.92 -4.41
N GLU A 358 16.26 14.20 -4.74
CA GLU A 358 16.85 15.32 -4.00
C GLU A 358 15.75 16.18 -3.36
N ASP A 359 16.14 17.08 -2.46
CA ASP A 359 15.27 17.93 -1.63
C ASP A 359 14.26 17.15 -0.76
N ILE A 360 14.61 15.92 -0.36
CA ILE A 360 13.75 15.05 0.44
C ILE A 360 13.85 15.41 1.93
N ASN A 361 12.69 15.44 2.59
CA ASN A 361 12.60 15.64 4.04
C ASN A 361 12.31 14.33 4.79
N TRP A 362 11.58 13.42 4.16
CA TRP A 362 11.13 12.19 4.81
C TRP A 362 10.82 11.09 3.79
N PHE A 363 11.00 9.84 4.20
CA PHE A 363 10.56 8.66 3.45
C PHE A 363 10.14 7.49 4.35
N ASN A 364 9.30 6.60 3.83
CA ASN A 364 8.99 5.25 4.36
C ASN A 364 8.88 4.27 3.19
N ILE A 365 9.02 2.97 3.43
CA ILE A 365 8.84 1.91 2.43
C ILE A 365 7.68 1.03 2.84
N VAL A 366 6.63 0.97 2.03
CA VAL A 366 5.42 0.19 2.32
C VAL A 366 5.02 -0.59 1.06
N ASN A 367 4.86 -1.91 1.21
CA ASN A 367 4.44 -2.82 0.14
C ASN A 367 5.25 -2.67 -1.17
N GLY A 368 6.59 -2.58 -1.07
CA GLY A 368 7.48 -2.44 -2.23
C GLY A 368 7.48 -1.05 -2.89
N ASN A 369 6.87 -0.05 -2.26
CA ASN A 369 6.87 1.33 -2.72
C ASN A 369 7.60 2.22 -1.71
N VAL A 370 8.49 3.08 -2.21
CA VAL A 370 9.06 4.18 -1.45
C VAL A 370 8.05 5.32 -1.47
N PHE A 371 7.65 5.78 -0.30
CA PHE A 371 6.86 6.98 -0.10
C PHE A 371 7.76 8.09 0.39
N LEU A 372 7.61 9.30 -0.15
CA LEU A 372 8.49 10.40 0.17
C LEU A 372 7.76 11.75 0.21
N ARG A 373 8.36 12.69 0.93
CA ARG A 373 7.95 14.09 1.00
C ARG A 373 9.16 15.00 0.79
N TYR A 374 8.93 16.10 0.11
CA TYR A 374 9.95 17.11 -0.14
C TYR A 374 9.96 18.17 0.98
N TRP A 375 11.07 18.89 1.09
CA TRP A 375 11.13 20.13 1.85
C TRP A 375 10.23 21.19 1.21
N ASP A 376 9.46 21.89 2.04
CA ASP A 376 8.56 22.93 1.57
C ASP A 376 9.30 24.05 0.81
N GLY A 377 8.72 24.45 -0.32
CA GLY A 377 9.26 25.50 -1.21
C GLY A 377 10.51 25.11 -2.00
N LYS A 378 10.84 23.83 -2.14
CA LYS A 378 11.98 23.34 -2.95
C LYS A 378 11.52 22.77 -4.30
N SER A 379 12.00 21.60 -4.70
CA SER A 379 11.67 20.95 -5.96
C SER A 379 10.18 20.64 -6.13
N LYS A 380 9.47 20.37 -5.03
CA LYS A 380 8.05 20.00 -4.98
C LYS A 380 7.40 20.54 -3.70
N PRO A 381 6.08 20.77 -3.66
CA PRO A 381 5.39 21.20 -2.45
C PRO A 381 5.41 20.11 -1.36
N ASP A 382 5.45 20.52 -0.09
CA ASP A 382 5.35 19.60 1.05
C ASP A 382 3.91 19.10 1.33
N THR A 383 2.97 19.63 0.53
CA THR A 383 1.52 19.38 0.56
C THR A 383 1.14 18.11 -0.19
N GLU A 384 2.12 17.33 -0.68
CA GLU A 384 1.86 16.15 -1.49
C GLU A 384 2.63 14.93 -0.98
N LEU A 385 2.01 13.77 -1.11
CA LEU A 385 2.62 12.47 -0.90
C LEU A 385 3.01 11.89 -2.25
N TYR A 386 4.29 11.58 -2.40
CA TYR A 386 4.86 11.02 -3.62
C TYR A 386 5.27 9.57 -3.42
N THR A 387 5.33 8.83 -4.52
CA THR A 387 5.73 7.42 -4.49
C THR A 387 6.61 7.01 -5.66
N TYR A 388 7.43 6.01 -5.40
CA TYR A 388 8.30 5.32 -6.34
C TYR A 388 8.15 3.81 -6.13
N ASN A 389 7.76 3.08 -7.17
CA ASN A 389 7.68 1.62 -7.10
C ASN A 389 9.08 1.00 -7.33
N ILE A 390 9.54 0.19 -6.38
CA ILE A 390 10.91 -0.36 -6.39
C ILE A 390 11.08 -1.35 -7.54
N ALA A 391 10.15 -2.29 -7.70
CA ALA A 391 10.27 -3.37 -8.68
C ALA A 391 10.11 -2.88 -10.12
N ALA A 392 9.16 -1.96 -10.35
CA ALA A 392 8.91 -1.39 -11.66
C ALA A 392 9.85 -0.23 -12.02
N ASN A 393 10.62 0.29 -11.05
CA ASN A 393 11.52 1.42 -11.22
C ASN A 393 10.85 2.62 -11.92
N THR A 394 9.61 2.92 -11.50
CA THR A 394 8.81 3.99 -12.11
C THR A 394 9.40 5.36 -11.80
N PRO A 395 9.11 6.40 -12.61
CA PRO A 395 9.32 7.77 -12.17
C PRO A 395 8.56 8.05 -10.87
N ILE A 396 9.06 9.00 -10.07
CA ILE A 396 8.36 9.45 -8.86
C ILE A 396 7.06 10.13 -9.28
N GLY A 397 5.94 9.55 -8.86
CA GLY A 397 4.60 10.04 -9.13
C GLY A 397 3.97 10.65 -7.87
N GLN A 398 3.10 11.64 -8.07
CA GLN A 398 2.22 12.12 -7.02
C GLN A 398 1.14 11.08 -6.75
N MET A 399 0.96 10.70 -5.49
CA MET A 399 -0.14 9.82 -5.07
C MET A 399 -1.30 10.60 -4.47
N VAL A 400 -1.01 11.48 -3.50
CA VAL A 400 -2.02 12.25 -2.77
C VAL A 400 -1.62 13.72 -2.73
N ASN A 401 -2.56 14.62 -2.98
CA ASN A 401 -2.47 16.01 -2.56
C ASN A 401 -3.21 16.17 -1.22
N PHE A 402 -2.51 16.61 -0.18
CA PHE A 402 -3.06 16.68 1.17
C PHE A 402 -4.17 17.72 1.32
N ASP A 403 -4.07 18.86 0.64
CA ASP A 403 -5.12 19.89 0.70
C ASP A 403 -6.39 19.40 -0.02
N ALA A 404 -6.23 18.78 -1.19
CA ALA A 404 -7.35 18.15 -1.90
C ALA A 404 -7.95 16.99 -1.09
N ALA A 405 -7.11 16.21 -0.39
CA ALA A 405 -7.55 15.17 0.52
C ALA A 405 -8.41 15.75 1.65
N VAL A 406 -8.03 16.88 2.26
CA VAL A 406 -8.85 17.53 3.29
C VAL A 406 -10.18 18.02 2.71
N ALA A 407 -10.15 18.64 1.52
CA ALA A 407 -11.35 19.20 0.89
C ALA A 407 -12.34 18.12 0.38
N ASN A 408 -11.82 17.00 -0.12
CA ASN A 408 -12.60 15.95 -0.76
C ASN A 408 -12.81 14.72 0.13
N ALA A 409 -12.12 14.63 1.26
CA ALA A 409 -12.36 13.54 2.19
C ALA A 409 -13.82 13.56 2.57
N LYS A 410 -14.47 12.42 2.34
CA LYS A 410 -15.76 12.17 2.96
C LYS A 410 -15.59 12.42 4.47
N PRO A 411 -16.55 13.08 5.12
CA PRO A 411 -16.53 13.23 6.58
C PRO A 411 -16.26 11.86 7.19
N GLU A 412 -15.56 11.84 8.34
CA GLU A 412 -15.26 10.63 9.15
C GLU A 412 -16.39 9.64 8.92
N VAL A 413 -16.07 8.44 8.39
CA VAL A 413 -17.09 7.44 8.05
C VAL A 413 -18.04 7.41 9.23
N GLU A 414 -19.21 8.04 9.08
CA GLU A 414 -20.18 8.11 10.15
C GLU A 414 -20.47 6.65 10.39
N MET A 415 -20.00 6.19 11.55
CA MET A 415 -19.97 4.78 11.84
C MET A 415 -21.33 4.25 11.44
N PRO A 416 -21.42 3.17 10.64
CA PRO A 416 -22.56 2.33 10.82
C PRO A 416 -22.53 2.07 12.33
N GLN A 417 -23.51 2.64 13.05
CA GLN A 417 -23.97 2.11 14.33
C GLN A 417 -23.80 0.61 14.22
N ILE A 418 -23.33 -0.09 15.27
CA ILE A 418 -23.25 -1.55 15.28
C ILE A 418 -24.63 -2.10 14.91
N ASN A 419 -24.85 -2.17 13.61
CA ASN A 419 -26.04 -2.57 12.95
C ASN A 419 -25.70 -4.02 12.77
N GLU A 420 -26.59 -4.85 13.29
CA GLU A 420 -26.52 -6.28 13.07
C GLU A 420 -26.26 -6.55 11.57
N TYR A 421 -26.82 -5.74 10.66
CA TYR A 421 -26.68 -5.93 9.22
C TYR A 421 -26.39 -4.64 8.45
N ILE A 422 -25.61 -4.72 7.37
CA ILE A 422 -25.48 -3.70 6.33
C ILE A 422 -26.75 -3.67 5.47
N PHE A 423 -27.21 -4.85 5.03
CA PHE A 423 -28.50 -5.01 4.34
C PHE A 423 -29.28 -6.17 4.95
N ALA A 424 -30.10 -5.87 5.97
CA ALA A 424 -30.88 -6.85 6.72
C ALA A 424 -31.73 -7.77 5.81
N ASP A 425 -32.21 -7.24 4.70
CA ASP A 425 -33.10 -7.85 3.71
C ASP A 425 -32.40 -8.36 2.43
N SER A 426 -31.06 -8.39 2.40
CA SER A 426 -30.27 -8.89 1.25
C SER A 426 -30.52 -10.36 0.91
N SER A 427 -31.12 -11.14 1.82
CA SER A 427 -31.54 -12.53 1.59
C SER A 427 -32.98 -12.66 1.10
N THR A 428 -33.79 -11.59 1.13
CA THR A 428 -35.22 -11.63 0.82
C THR A 428 -35.64 -10.68 -0.30
N ARG A 429 -34.81 -9.71 -0.69
CA ARG A 429 -35.03 -8.89 -1.89
C ARG A 429 -33.75 -8.59 -2.67
N VAL A 430 -33.92 -8.23 -3.93
CA VAL A 430 -32.84 -7.70 -4.76
C VAL A 430 -32.55 -6.25 -4.36
N LEU A 431 -31.28 -5.94 -4.13
CA LEU A 431 -30.80 -4.59 -3.84
C LEU A 431 -30.87 -3.73 -5.10
N THR A 432 -31.29 -2.47 -4.95
CA THR A 432 -31.31 -1.53 -6.07
C THR A 432 -29.89 -1.07 -6.42
N ASP A 433 -29.69 -0.65 -7.66
CA ASP A 433 -28.38 -0.15 -8.10
C ASP A 433 -27.96 1.08 -7.29
N ALA A 434 -28.91 1.97 -6.97
CA ALA A 434 -28.67 3.15 -6.13
C ALA A 434 -28.20 2.79 -4.71
N GLU A 435 -28.81 1.79 -4.07
CA GLU A 435 -28.40 1.34 -2.72
C GLU A 435 -27.00 0.76 -2.72
N VAL A 436 -26.66 -0.05 -3.73
CA VAL A 436 -25.31 -0.63 -3.85
C VAL A 436 -24.29 0.45 -4.18
N ASN A 437 -24.63 1.39 -5.06
CA ASN A 437 -23.77 2.48 -5.48
C ASN A 437 -23.50 3.51 -4.37
N ALA A 438 -24.39 3.62 -3.37
CA ALA A 438 -24.19 4.47 -2.20
C ALA A 438 -23.07 3.98 -1.27
N LEU A 439 -22.74 2.69 -1.29
CA LEU A 439 -21.64 2.12 -0.51
C LEU A 439 -20.29 2.60 -1.04
N ASP A 440 -19.25 2.60 -0.21
CA ASP A 440 -17.86 2.58 -0.67
C ASP A 440 -17.38 1.14 -0.98
N GLN A 441 -16.16 0.98 -1.51
CA GLN A 441 -15.61 -0.33 -1.91
C GLN A 441 -15.46 -1.29 -0.72
N ASN A 442 -15.01 -0.78 0.43
CA ASN A 442 -14.79 -1.59 1.61
C ASN A 442 -16.12 -2.01 2.24
N THR A 443 -17.07 -1.07 2.37
CA THR A 443 -18.43 -1.36 2.83
C THR A 443 -19.13 -2.36 1.89
N ALA A 444 -18.90 -2.29 0.58
CA ALA A 444 -19.38 -3.29 -0.37
C ALA A 444 -18.72 -4.66 -0.17
N ARG A 445 -17.42 -4.72 0.16
CA ARG A 445 -16.74 -5.97 0.59
C ARG A 445 -17.40 -6.57 1.82
N TYR A 446 -17.75 -5.78 2.83
CA TYR A 446 -18.48 -6.28 4.00
C TYR A 446 -19.89 -6.75 3.64
N ALA A 447 -20.65 -5.97 2.87
CA ALA A 447 -22.00 -6.32 2.46
C ALA A 447 -22.05 -7.61 1.64
N LEU A 448 -21.07 -7.82 0.75
CA LEU A 448 -20.91 -9.06 -0.01
C LEU A 448 -20.68 -10.24 0.93
N ASN A 449 -19.72 -10.09 1.85
CA ASN A 449 -19.37 -11.16 2.77
C ASN A 449 -20.45 -11.40 3.84
N GLU A 450 -21.35 -10.44 4.09
CA GLU A 450 -22.52 -10.64 4.94
C GLU A 450 -23.45 -11.73 4.37
N ILE A 451 -23.66 -11.74 3.05
CA ILE A 451 -24.46 -12.78 2.38
C ILE A 451 -23.84 -14.17 2.60
N TYR A 452 -22.53 -14.28 2.47
CA TYR A 452 -21.82 -15.54 2.74
C TYR A 452 -21.83 -15.91 4.24
N ALA A 453 -21.64 -14.92 5.12
CA ALA A 453 -21.65 -15.10 6.56
C ALA A 453 -23.00 -15.62 7.07
N ARG A 454 -24.12 -15.15 6.50
CA ARG A 454 -25.48 -15.66 6.78
C ARG A 454 -25.66 -17.13 6.46
N ARG A 455 -24.82 -17.66 5.56
CA ARG A 455 -24.78 -19.09 5.19
C ARG A 455 -23.75 -19.88 6.00
N GLY A 456 -23.16 -19.27 7.03
CA GLY A 456 -22.22 -19.91 7.94
C GLY A 456 -20.79 -20.00 7.41
N ARG A 457 -20.45 -19.27 6.34
CA ARG A 457 -19.08 -19.24 5.79
C ARG A 457 -18.11 -18.52 6.73
N LYS A 458 -16.99 -19.17 7.06
CA LYS A 458 -15.82 -18.56 7.69
C LYS A 458 -14.93 -17.86 6.66
N PHE A 459 -14.02 -16.99 7.12
CA PHE A 459 -13.17 -16.17 6.27
C PHE A 459 -11.68 -16.42 6.58
N LYS A 460 -10.86 -16.57 5.53
CA LYS A 460 -9.39 -16.60 5.65
C LYS A 460 -8.83 -15.24 6.05
N ASP A 461 -9.53 -14.21 5.60
CA ASP A 461 -9.25 -12.83 5.95
C ASP A 461 -9.66 -12.60 7.41
N GLN A 462 -8.68 -12.35 8.26
CA GLN A 462 -8.88 -12.21 9.70
C GLN A 462 -9.70 -10.97 10.05
N GLU A 463 -9.64 -9.91 9.23
CA GLU A 463 -10.45 -8.70 9.39
C GLU A 463 -11.94 -9.05 9.21
N LEU A 464 -12.29 -9.72 8.11
CA LEU A 464 -13.65 -10.19 7.86
C LEU A 464 -14.11 -11.19 8.93
N GLN A 465 -13.25 -12.14 9.31
CA GLN A 465 -13.59 -13.12 10.33
C GLN A 465 -13.89 -12.45 11.69
N ASN A 466 -13.08 -11.49 12.11
CA ASN A 466 -13.29 -10.74 13.35
C ASN A 466 -14.57 -9.90 13.29
N TYR A 467 -14.79 -9.21 12.17
CA TYR A 467 -15.99 -8.41 11.96
C TYR A 467 -17.27 -9.24 12.11
N PHE A 468 -17.35 -10.39 11.43
CA PHE A 468 -18.53 -11.25 11.51
C PHE A 468 -18.65 -11.97 12.85
N ASN A 469 -17.55 -12.37 13.49
CA ASN A 469 -17.57 -12.92 14.85
C ASN A 469 -18.19 -11.95 15.88
N GLY A 470 -18.12 -10.64 15.63
CA GLY A 470 -18.77 -9.62 16.44
C GLY A 470 -20.29 -9.48 16.21
N LYS A 471 -20.88 -10.17 15.23
CA LYS A 471 -22.32 -10.10 14.93
C LYS A 471 -23.10 -11.15 15.69
N SER A 472 -24.19 -10.77 16.35
CA SER A 472 -24.96 -11.67 17.23
C SER A 472 -25.61 -12.83 16.48
N TRP A 473 -25.90 -12.65 15.19
CA TRP A 473 -26.52 -13.65 14.32
C TRP A 473 -25.53 -14.55 13.59
N TYR A 474 -24.24 -14.23 13.58
CA TYR A 474 -23.27 -14.96 12.78
C TYR A 474 -22.82 -16.23 13.48
N VAL A 475 -22.89 -17.35 12.75
CA VAL A 475 -22.45 -18.66 13.22
C VAL A 475 -21.59 -19.32 12.15
N GLY A 476 -20.28 -19.03 12.17
CA GLY A 476 -19.31 -19.58 11.23
C GLY A 476 -19.05 -21.07 11.43
N THR A 477 -19.58 -21.92 10.56
CA THR A 477 -19.49 -23.39 10.63
C THR A 477 -18.82 -24.04 9.42
N ILE A 478 -18.78 -23.33 8.29
CA ILE A 478 -18.25 -23.82 7.02
C ILE A 478 -16.89 -23.17 6.78
N GLU A 479 -15.83 -23.98 6.66
CA GLU A 479 -14.49 -23.48 6.34
C GLU A 479 -14.48 -22.75 4.98
N PRO A 480 -13.62 -21.72 4.79
CA PRO A 480 -13.66 -20.86 3.61
C PRO A 480 -13.58 -21.62 2.28
N ASP A 481 -12.79 -22.69 2.23
CA ASP A 481 -12.55 -23.52 1.04
C ASP A 481 -13.64 -24.57 0.80
N ASN A 482 -14.50 -24.80 1.79
CA ASN A 482 -15.60 -25.78 1.74
C ASN A 482 -16.95 -25.11 1.45
N PHE A 483 -16.98 -23.79 1.29
CA PHE A 483 -18.22 -23.07 1.01
C PHE A 483 -18.68 -23.28 -0.44
N ASP A 484 -19.89 -23.79 -0.61
CA ASP A 484 -20.51 -23.98 -1.91
C ASP A 484 -21.38 -22.78 -2.29
N GLU A 485 -20.90 -21.95 -3.22
CA GLU A 485 -21.66 -20.80 -3.75
C GLU A 485 -22.97 -21.21 -4.44
N SER A 486 -23.11 -22.47 -4.87
CA SER A 486 -24.35 -22.97 -5.44
C SER A 486 -25.51 -22.93 -4.43
N SER A 487 -25.20 -22.98 -3.13
CA SER A 487 -26.16 -22.91 -2.01
C SER A 487 -26.90 -21.57 -1.87
N LEU A 488 -26.41 -20.52 -2.54
CA LEU A 488 -27.07 -19.21 -2.56
C LEU A 488 -28.38 -19.24 -3.36
N THR A 489 -29.38 -18.51 -2.88
CA THR A 489 -30.64 -18.28 -3.59
C THR A 489 -30.42 -17.40 -4.83
N ALA A 490 -31.41 -17.37 -5.73
CA ALA A 490 -31.36 -16.49 -6.91
C ALA A 490 -31.23 -15.01 -6.53
N ILE A 491 -31.89 -14.58 -5.44
CA ILE A 491 -31.81 -13.22 -4.91
C ILE A 491 -30.40 -12.91 -4.41
N GLU A 492 -29.84 -13.77 -3.56
CA GLU A 492 -28.48 -13.59 -3.04
C GLU A 492 -27.45 -13.59 -4.16
N LYS A 493 -27.56 -14.49 -5.15
CA LYS A 493 -26.67 -14.53 -6.32
C LYS A 493 -26.71 -13.25 -7.16
N GLU A 494 -27.87 -12.60 -7.26
CA GLU A 494 -27.98 -11.32 -7.96
C GLU A 494 -27.34 -10.20 -7.13
N ASN A 495 -27.58 -10.19 -5.82
CA ASN A 495 -27.00 -9.20 -4.92
C ASN A 495 -25.47 -9.33 -4.82
N THR A 496 -24.92 -10.54 -4.74
CA THR A 496 -23.46 -10.75 -4.71
C THR A 496 -22.79 -10.23 -5.97
N LYS A 497 -23.40 -10.38 -7.16
CA LYS A 497 -22.87 -9.80 -8.41
C LYS A 497 -22.80 -8.28 -8.36
N LYS A 498 -23.88 -7.62 -7.92
CA LYS A 498 -23.90 -6.15 -7.78
C LYS A 498 -22.83 -5.67 -6.79
N LEU A 499 -22.74 -6.35 -5.66
CA LEU A 499 -21.77 -6.03 -4.61
C LEU A 499 -20.32 -6.32 -5.03
N GLU A 500 -20.06 -7.33 -5.86
CA GLU A 500 -18.75 -7.59 -6.45
C GLU A 500 -18.33 -6.48 -7.41
N ILE A 501 -19.24 -6.02 -8.29
CA ILE A 501 -18.99 -4.86 -9.16
C ILE A 501 -18.62 -3.66 -8.31
N ARG A 502 -19.41 -3.39 -7.26
CA ARG A 502 -19.15 -2.25 -6.38
C ARG A 502 -17.85 -2.37 -5.59
N LYS A 503 -17.53 -3.56 -5.07
CA LYS A 503 -16.26 -3.88 -4.39
C LYS A 503 -15.06 -3.64 -5.31
N SER A 504 -15.20 -3.85 -6.61
CA SER A 504 -14.14 -3.57 -7.60
C SER A 504 -13.94 -2.08 -7.95
N GLY A 505 -14.68 -1.18 -7.29
CA GLY A 505 -14.62 0.26 -7.54
C GLY A 505 -15.53 0.76 -8.66
N LYS A 506 -16.30 -0.12 -9.30
CA LYS A 506 -17.20 0.22 -10.41
C LYS A 506 -18.62 0.51 -9.92
N MET A 507 -19.34 1.37 -10.64
CA MET A 507 -20.77 1.61 -10.41
C MET A 507 -21.60 0.52 -11.08
N VAL A 508 -22.67 0.07 -10.39
CA VAL A 508 -23.69 -0.83 -10.93
C VAL A 508 -24.62 -0.01 -11.81
N ASN A 509 -24.65 -0.26 -13.12
CA ASN A 509 -25.58 0.38 -14.07
C ASN A 509 -26.35 -0.67 -14.87
N SER A 510 -27.68 -0.60 -14.83
CA SER A 510 -28.63 -1.44 -15.57
C SER A 510 -28.60 -1.21 -17.09
N THR A 511 -28.05 -0.08 -17.55
CA THR A 511 -28.07 0.37 -18.96
C THR A 511 -27.28 -0.54 -19.91
N VAL A 512 -26.23 -1.21 -19.43
CA VAL A 512 -25.40 -2.11 -20.26
C VAL A 512 -26.17 -3.36 -20.71
N LYS A 513 -27.22 -3.76 -19.97
CA LYS A 513 -28.11 -4.87 -20.39
C LYS A 513 -29.09 -4.43 -21.48
N GLU A 514 -29.59 -3.20 -21.42
CA GLU A 514 -30.56 -2.69 -22.40
C GLU A 514 -29.90 -2.34 -23.75
N GLU A 515 -28.70 -1.75 -23.75
CA GLU A 515 -27.97 -1.47 -24.99
C GLU A 515 -27.53 -2.76 -25.72
N LYS A 516 -27.03 -3.76 -24.98
CA LYS A 516 -26.72 -5.07 -25.56
C LYS A 516 -27.95 -5.80 -26.08
N ASN A 517 -29.09 -5.70 -25.38
CA ASN A 517 -30.33 -6.32 -25.85
C ASN A 517 -30.91 -5.60 -27.09
N ALA A 518 -30.67 -4.29 -27.25
CA ALA A 518 -31.08 -3.55 -28.44
C ALA A 518 -30.24 -3.93 -29.67
N GLU A 519 -28.91 -4.03 -29.54
CA GLU A 519 -28.02 -4.51 -30.61
C GLU A 519 -28.36 -5.96 -31.03
N VAL A 520 -28.69 -6.82 -30.06
CA VAL A 520 -29.10 -8.21 -30.32
C VAL A 520 -30.40 -8.28 -31.08
N ARG A 521 -31.38 -7.43 -30.79
CA ARG A 521 -32.64 -7.37 -31.54
C ARG A 521 -32.40 -6.96 -32.99
N GLU A 522 -31.52 -5.99 -33.23
CA GLU A 522 -31.18 -5.56 -34.60
C GLU A 522 -30.49 -6.66 -35.41
N VAL A 523 -29.60 -7.44 -34.77
CA VAL A 523 -28.96 -8.61 -35.40
C VAL A 523 -29.97 -9.73 -35.67
N ILE A 524 -30.89 -10.00 -34.74
CA ILE A 524 -31.92 -11.03 -34.90
C ILE A 524 -32.93 -10.65 -36.00
N GLU A 525 -33.35 -9.39 -36.06
CA GLU A 525 -34.26 -8.89 -37.09
C GLU A 525 -33.61 -8.90 -38.48
N SER A 526 -32.34 -8.50 -38.59
CA SER A 526 -31.60 -8.57 -39.87
C SER A 526 -31.34 -10.00 -40.35
N PHE A 527 -31.08 -10.93 -39.42
CA PHE A 527 -30.97 -12.36 -39.73
C PHE A 527 -32.32 -12.95 -40.19
N SER A 528 -33.42 -12.61 -39.50
CA SER A 528 -34.78 -13.03 -39.89
C SER A 528 -35.12 -12.55 -41.31
N LEU A 529 -34.82 -11.29 -41.62
CA LEU A 529 -35.06 -10.72 -42.95
C LEU A 529 -34.24 -11.41 -44.04
N SER A 530 -32.96 -11.68 -43.78
CA SER A 530 -32.08 -12.39 -44.71
C SER A 530 -32.54 -13.84 -44.96
N MET A 531 -33.06 -14.50 -43.93
CA MET A 531 -33.65 -15.84 -44.04
C MET A 531 -34.96 -15.85 -44.82
N MET A 532 -35.82 -14.84 -44.65
CA MET A 532 -37.02 -14.67 -45.47
C MET A 532 -36.67 -14.48 -46.95
N GLU A 533 -35.64 -13.68 -47.26
CA GLU A 533 -35.16 -13.50 -48.64
C GLU A 533 -34.59 -14.80 -49.23
N ALA A 534 -33.75 -15.52 -48.47
CA ALA A 534 -33.13 -16.78 -48.92
C ALA A 534 -34.15 -17.91 -49.15
N THR A 535 -35.27 -17.89 -48.43
CA THR A 535 -36.34 -18.90 -48.54
C THR A 535 -37.48 -18.47 -49.47
N ASN A 536 -37.36 -17.34 -50.18
CA ASN A 536 -38.44 -16.73 -50.97
C ASN A 536 -39.77 -16.55 -50.19
N GLY A 537 -39.69 -16.42 -48.87
CA GLY A 537 -40.86 -16.29 -47.99
C GLY A 537 -41.65 -17.59 -47.77
N GLU A 538 -41.07 -18.77 -48.01
CA GLU A 538 -41.71 -20.06 -47.74
C GLU A 538 -41.65 -20.48 -46.26
N VAL A 539 -40.86 -19.79 -45.43
CA VAL A 539 -40.72 -20.08 -43.99
C VAL A 539 -41.07 -18.83 -43.18
N ASP A 540 -42.05 -18.96 -42.29
CA ASP A 540 -42.47 -17.89 -41.37
C ASP A 540 -41.60 -17.92 -40.10
N PHE A 541 -40.97 -16.78 -39.80
CA PHE A 541 -40.11 -16.57 -38.64
C PHE A 541 -40.73 -15.51 -37.73
N GLU A 542 -40.92 -15.84 -36.44
CA GLU A 542 -41.42 -14.90 -35.43
C GLU A 542 -40.35 -14.65 -34.37
N VAL A 543 -40.12 -13.39 -34.00
CA VAL A 543 -39.17 -13.04 -32.93
C VAL A 543 -39.93 -12.90 -31.61
N LEU A 544 -39.68 -13.80 -30.66
CA LEU A 544 -40.29 -13.78 -29.34
C LEU A 544 -39.20 -13.89 -28.27
N ASN A 545 -39.22 -12.99 -27.28
CA ASN A 545 -38.31 -12.99 -26.13
C ASN A 545 -36.82 -13.14 -26.51
N ASP A 546 -36.37 -12.37 -27.51
CA ASP A 546 -34.99 -12.34 -27.98
C ASP A 546 -34.50 -13.68 -28.58
N CYS A 547 -35.44 -14.51 -29.08
CA CYS A 547 -35.20 -15.75 -29.82
C CYS A 547 -35.98 -15.75 -31.15
N ILE A 548 -35.46 -16.46 -32.16
CA ILE A 548 -36.17 -16.71 -33.43
C ILE A 548 -36.99 -18.00 -33.30
N HIS A 549 -38.30 -17.89 -33.49
CA HIS A 549 -39.23 -18.99 -33.61
C HIS A 549 -39.52 -19.25 -35.09
N ILE A 550 -39.59 -20.53 -35.47
CA ILE A 550 -39.98 -20.97 -36.83
C ILE A 550 -41.37 -21.58 -36.69
N ASP A 551 -42.35 -21.06 -37.44
CA ASP A 551 -43.74 -21.53 -37.32
C ASP A 551 -43.90 -22.96 -37.89
N LYS A 552 -44.72 -23.75 -37.21
CA LYS A 552 -45.02 -25.16 -37.46
C LYS A 552 -46.06 -25.27 -38.57
N ASP A 553 -45.64 -25.56 -39.79
CA ASP A 553 -46.47 -26.34 -40.71
C ASP A 553 -45.68 -27.13 -41.78
N MET A 554 -44.36 -27.32 -41.61
CA MET A 554 -43.57 -28.19 -42.50
C MET A 554 -42.74 -29.23 -41.74
N ASP A 555 -42.83 -30.47 -42.22
CA ASP A 555 -42.37 -31.75 -41.67
C ASP A 555 -40.83 -31.97 -41.60
N TYR A 556 -40.01 -30.93 -41.37
CA TYR A 556 -38.54 -31.06 -41.42
C TYR A 556 -37.82 -30.63 -40.13
N TRP A 557 -36.80 -31.40 -39.73
CA TRP A 557 -36.02 -31.28 -38.49
C TRP A 557 -34.56 -30.86 -38.79
N TYR A 558 -33.96 -29.98 -37.97
CA TYR A 558 -32.52 -29.64 -38.04
C TYR A 558 -31.82 -29.58 -36.67
N VAL A 559 -30.56 -30.03 -36.59
CA VAL A 559 -29.75 -30.22 -35.37
C VAL A 559 -28.29 -29.79 -35.62
N VAL A 560 -27.66 -29.13 -34.62
CA VAL A 560 -26.24 -28.69 -34.60
C VAL A 560 -25.49 -29.32 -33.41
N GLU A 561 -24.22 -29.67 -33.60
CA GLU A 561 -23.38 -30.40 -32.64
C GLU A 561 -22.47 -29.47 -31.81
N GLY A 562 -22.35 -29.71 -30.50
CA GLY A 562 -21.15 -29.36 -29.72
C GLY A 562 -21.26 -28.30 -28.63
N LEU A 563 -22.01 -28.55 -27.55
CA LEU A 563 -21.72 -28.02 -26.20
C LEU A 563 -22.23 -29.00 -25.13
N ASP A 564 -21.29 -29.72 -24.50
CA ASP A 564 -21.54 -30.44 -23.25
C ASP A 564 -21.51 -29.43 -22.09
N TYR A 565 -22.70 -28.99 -21.69
CA TYR A 565 -23.15 -28.60 -20.34
C TYR A 565 -24.17 -27.46 -20.46
N ILE A 566 -25.39 -27.65 -19.91
CA ILE A 566 -26.11 -26.73 -19.00
C ILE A 566 -27.57 -27.19 -18.75
N ASN A 567 -27.96 -27.09 -17.46
CA ASN A 567 -29.29 -26.97 -16.81
C ASN A 567 -30.35 -28.11 -16.87
N PRO A 568 -30.73 -28.73 -15.72
CA PRO A 568 -31.79 -29.75 -15.63
C PRO A 568 -33.24 -29.27 -15.85
N GLY A 569 -33.47 -28.01 -16.22
CA GLY A 569 -34.82 -27.43 -16.32
C GLY A 569 -35.57 -27.66 -17.64
N PHE A 570 -34.91 -28.14 -18.69
CA PHE A 570 -35.51 -28.34 -20.01
C PHE A 570 -35.37 -29.80 -20.45
N ALA A 571 -36.37 -30.61 -20.14
CA ALA A 571 -36.44 -31.99 -20.56
C ALA A 571 -37.34 -32.12 -21.79
N HIS A 572 -36.78 -31.98 -23.01
CA HIS A 572 -37.18 -32.70 -24.24
C HIS A 572 -36.06 -32.49 -25.30
N LYS A 573 -35.29 -33.56 -25.62
CA LYS A 573 -34.20 -33.60 -26.63
C LYS A 573 -34.72 -34.09 -27.98
N TYR A 574 -34.12 -33.67 -29.12
CA TYR A 574 -33.82 -34.53 -30.29
C TYR A 574 -32.57 -34.05 -31.08
N LEU A 575 -31.74 -35.00 -31.58
CA LEU A 575 -30.43 -34.83 -32.26
C LEU A 575 -30.41 -35.71 -33.56
N LEU A 576 -29.84 -35.28 -34.70
CA LEU A 576 -29.79 -36.02 -36.01
C LEU A 576 -28.42 -35.89 -36.72
N MET A 577 -28.07 -36.85 -37.61
CA MET A 577 -26.74 -37.09 -38.22
C MET A 577 -26.66 -36.83 -39.75
N PRO A 578 -25.45 -36.69 -40.36
CA PRO A 578 -25.22 -36.17 -41.74
C PRO A 578 -25.49 -37.10 -42.93
N SER A 579 -26.21 -38.21 -42.78
CA SER A 579 -26.46 -39.13 -43.91
C SER A 579 -27.80 -38.92 -44.63
N ASP A 580 -28.60 -37.92 -44.24
CA ASP A 580 -29.89 -37.64 -44.87
C ASP A 580 -29.88 -36.31 -45.65
N ARG A 581 -30.34 -36.41 -46.90
CA ARG A 581 -30.22 -35.41 -47.97
C ARG A 581 -31.25 -34.27 -47.80
N SER A 582 -30.81 -33.01 -47.70
CA SER A 582 -31.50 -31.83 -48.31
C SER A 582 -30.94 -30.44 -47.89
N VAL A 583 -29.63 -30.23 -47.82
CA VAL A 583 -29.07 -28.86 -47.70
C VAL A 583 -27.95 -28.71 -48.73
N ASN A 584 -28.01 -27.67 -49.56
CA ASN A 584 -26.93 -27.38 -50.51
C ASN A 584 -25.69 -26.90 -49.73
N GLN A 585 -24.51 -27.31 -50.17
CA GLN A 585 -23.23 -27.09 -49.47
C GLN A 585 -22.94 -25.59 -49.26
N ASP A 586 -23.37 -24.73 -50.18
CA ASP A 586 -23.21 -23.27 -50.10
C ASP A 586 -24.06 -22.62 -48.98
N GLU A 587 -25.23 -23.18 -48.67
CA GLU A 587 -26.14 -22.67 -47.62
C GLU A 587 -25.67 -23.10 -46.22
N GLY A 588 -25.08 -24.30 -46.12
CA GLY A 588 -24.43 -24.78 -44.90
C GLY A 588 -23.19 -23.97 -44.54
N ASP A 589 -22.41 -23.55 -45.54
CA ASP A 589 -21.20 -22.74 -45.35
C ASP A 589 -21.52 -21.29 -44.92
N ALA A 590 -22.63 -20.72 -45.42
CA ALA A 590 -23.13 -19.42 -44.99
C ALA A 590 -23.61 -19.46 -43.52
N PHE A 591 -24.34 -20.51 -43.14
CA PHE A 591 -24.82 -20.72 -41.78
C PHE A 591 -23.66 -20.89 -40.77
N TYR A 592 -22.62 -21.63 -41.16
CA TYR A 592 -21.42 -21.82 -40.35
C TYR A 592 -20.60 -20.53 -40.18
N SER A 593 -20.54 -19.68 -41.21
CA SER A 593 -19.81 -18.41 -41.16
C SER A 593 -20.46 -17.38 -40.22
N LEU A 594 -21.79 -17.28 -40.23
CA LEU A 594 -22.56 -16.43 -39.31
C LEU A 594 -22.48 -16.90 -37.85
N TYR A 595 -22.48 -18.22 -37.62
CA TYR A 595 -22.25 -18.81 -36.30
C TYR A 595 -20.85 -18.48 -35.73
N LEU A 596 -19.82 -18.47 -36.59
CA LEU A 596 -18.46 -18.08 -36.19
C LEU A 596 -18.34 -16.58 -35.88
N GLU A 597 -19.04 -15.72 -36.60
CA GLU A 597 -19.12 -14.27 -36.32
C GLU A 597 -19.79 -13.99 -34.97
N ALA A 598 -20.89 -14.70 -34.66
CA ALA A 598 -21.55 -14.62 -33.36
C ALA A 598 -20.62 -15.09 -32.22
N LEU A 599 -19.85 -16.17 -32.40
CA LEU A 599 -18.85 -16.61 -31.41
C LEU A 599 -17.70 -15.61 -31.20
N GLU A 600 -17.34 -14.84 -32.23
CA GLU A 600 -16.27 -13.83 -32.16
C GLU A 600 -16.72 -12.57 -31.42
N ILE A 601 -18.01 -12.21 -31.53
CA ILE A 601 -18.64 -11.08 -30.81
C ILE A 601 -18.80 -11.38 -29.31
N TYR A 602 -19.17 -12.61 -28.95
CA TYR A 602 -19.49 -12.96 -27.56
C TYR A 602 -18.30 -13.44 -26.72
N GLY A 603 -17.20 -13.90 -27.35
CA GLY A 603 -16.18 -14.66 -26.62
C GLY A 603 -16.75 -15.99 -26.11
N LYS A 604 -15.90 -17.01 -25.97
CA LYS A 604 -16.31 -18.40 -25.68
C LYS A 604 -16.81 -18.64 -24.24
N ASN A 605 -17.82 -17.92 -23.77
CA ASN A 605 -18.47 -18.21 -22.49
C ASN A 605 -19.95 -18.55 -22.69
#